data_AF-A0A821TVT6-F1
#
_entry.id   AF-A0A821TVT6-F1
#
_cell.length_a   1.000
_cell.length_b   1.000
_cell.length_c   1.000
_cell.angle_alpha   90.00
_cell.angle_beta   90.00
_cell.angle_gamma   90.00
#
_symmetry.space_group_name_H-M   'P 1'
#
loop_
_entity.id
_entity.type
_entity.pdbx_description
1 polymer ?
#
loop_
_entity_poly.entity_id
_entity_poly.type
_entity_poly.pdbx_seq_one_letter_code
_entity_poly.pdbx_strand_id
1 'polypeptide(L)'
;MIGKQALSNIQEVMWPKILALYQRWRVSIPKTKSTTQWEDDFKHTPFGGLFEEYLEMALQFGFITIFVAAFPIAPFFALLNNWIEIRLDASKLVCATRRPIAFRSSTIGIWFNILQSLAYLAIVANAFLIAFTSEFLPKILYQYTVNWDLIGYTNFTLAVAPVNTTSRECMYRDFRNPDGTLTVFFWKLLALRLVFVILFEHIVFVLCRLTDAIIDDVPESLSIKIRREKYLAKRALQDSSKLNQIFEENDEERESRSKFTKYFRTSRPKTGAATSNDIRRTH
;
A
#
# COMPACT_ATOMS: atom_id res chain seq x y z
N MET A 1 -0.12 22.68 -0.36
CA MET A 1 0.49 21.45 0.19
C MET A 1 0.78 21.64 1.67
N ILE A 2 1.78 22.45 2.04
CA ILE A 2 2.22 22.66 3.43
C ILE A 2 1.11 23.21 4.33
N GLY A 3 0.33 24.20 3.88
CA GLY A 3 -0.76 24.76 4.68
C GLY A 3 -1.90 23.76 4.96
N LYS A 4 -2.29 22.96 3.97
CA LYS A 4 -3.30 21.89 4.15
C LYS A 4 -2.77 20.82 5.10
N GLN A 5 -1.52 20.40 4.94
CA GLN A 5 -0.88 19.40 5.80
C GLN A 5 -0.75 19.90 7.24
N ALA A 6 -0.27 21.13 7.44
CA ALA A 6 -0.22 21.72 8.78
C ALA A 6 -1.60 21.83 9.44
N LEU A 7 -2.63 22.22 8.68
CA LEU A 7 -4.01 22.23 9.18
C LEU A 7 -4.54 20.82 9.45
N SER A 8 -4.18 19.84 8.62
CA SER A 8 -4.53 18.44 8.79
C SER A 8 -3.96 17.93 10.11
N ASN A 9 -2.65 18.08 10.35
CA ASN A 9 -2.00 17.64 11.58
C ASN A 9 -2.58 18.34 12.82
N ILE A 10 -2.90 19.64 12.73
CA ILE A 10 -3.55 20.37 13.82
C ILE A 10 -4.95 19.80 14.07
N GLN A 11 -5.75 19.59 13.03
CA GLN A 11 -7.05 18.97 13.13
C GLN A 11 -6.93 17.55 13.70
N GLU A 12 -5.93 16.78 13.29
CA GLU A 12 -5.74 15.41 13.71
C GLU A 12 -5.36 15.28 15.19
N VAL A 13 -4.65 16.27 15.75
CA VAL A 13 -4.39 16.36 17.20
C VAL A 13 -5.62 16.82 17.96
N MET A 14 -6.32 17.83 17.44
CA MET A 14 -7.39 18.53 18.15
C MET A 14 -8.72 17.76 18.10
N TRP A 15 -9.06 17.17 16.97
CA TRP A 15 -10.31 16.46 16.70
C TRP A 15 -10.56 15.25 17.62
N PRO A 16 -9.63 14.30 17.83
CA PRO A 16 -9.84 13.20 18.75
C PRO A 16 -9.95 13.67 20.20
N LYS A 17 -9.23 14.73 20.60
CA LYS A 17 -9.37 15.32 21.94
C LYS A 17 -10.75 15.95 22.13
N ILE A 18 -11.25 16.67 21.13
CA ILE A 18 -12.58 17.29 21.15
C ILE A 18 -13.68 16.21 21.17
N LEU A 19 -13.56 15.18 20.34
CA LEU A 19 -14.48 14.03 20.35
C LEU A 19 -14.46 13.27 21.66
N ALA A 20 -13.27 13.02 22.23
CA ALA A 20 -13.14 12.37 23.53
C ALA A 20 -13.77 13.23 24.65
N LEU A 21 -13.58 14.56 24.61
CA LEU A 21 -14.22 15.48 25.54
C LEU A 21 -15.74 15.49 25.39
N TYR A 22 -16.25 15.57 24.15
CA TYR A 22 -17.68 15.55 23.85
C TYR A 22 -18.31 14.22 24.27
N GLN A 23 -17.66 13.10 23.98
CA GLN A 23 -18.14 11.77 24.31
C GLN A 23 -18.08 11.52 25.82
N ARG A 24 -17.06 12.03 26.52
CA ARG A 24 -17.01 12.02 27.99
C ARG A 24 -18.11 12.87 28.61
N TRP A 25 -18.46 14.00 28.00
CA TRP A 25 -19.58 14.83 28.43
C TRP A 25 -20.92 14.13 28.20
N ARG A 26 -21.12 13.50 27.04
CA ARG A 26 -22.34 12.76 26.68
C ARG A 26 -22.52 11.48 27.50
N VAL A 27 -21.44 10.75 27.75
CA VAL A 27 -21.40 9.46 28.45
C VAL A 27 -20.95 9.69 29.90
N SER A 28 -21.59 10.65 30.58
CA SER A 28 -21.31 10.98 31.97
C SER A 28 -21.72 9.81 32.88
N ILE A 29 -20.77 8.90 33.14
CA ILE A 29 -20.94 7.79 34.07
C ILE A 29 -20.67 8.30 35.49
N PRO A 30 -21.59 8.13 36.46
CA PRO A 30 -21.36 8.54 37.85
C PRO A 30 -20.15 7.81 38.42
N LYS A 31 -19.21 8.56 39.00
CA LYS A 31 -17.96 8.02 39.56
C LYS A 31 -18.26 7.18 40.81
N THR A 32 -18.29 5.86 40.68
CA THR A 32 -18.14 4.90 41.78
C THR A 32 -16.65 4.68 42.11
N LYS A 33 -16.32 4.09 43.28
CA LYS A 33 -14.94 3.99 43.79
C LYS A 33 -13.96 3.18 42.91
N SER A 34 -14.46 2.38 41.97
CA SER A 34 -13.65 1.67 40.98
C SER A 34 -14.39 1.61 39.65
N THR A 35 -13.84 2.23 38.60
CA THR A 35 -14.34 2.03 37.23
C THR A 35 -13.89 0.66 36.73
N THR A 36 -14.78 -0.02 36.01
CA THR A 36 -14.42 -1.27 35.34
C THR A 36 -13.75 -0.98 34.00
N GLN A 37 -12.92 -1.91 33.50
CA GLN A 37 -12.15 -1.68 32.26
C GLN A 37 -13.05 -1.40 31.04
N TRP A 38 -14.21 -2.06 30.94
CA TRP A 38 -15.14 -1.83 29.83
C TRP A 38 -15.82 -0.45 29.90
N GLU A 39 -16.02 0.12 31.08
CA GLU A 39 -16.54 1.49 31.25
C GLU A 39 -15.52 2.52 30.76
N ASP A 40 -14.23 2.28 31.01
CA ASP A 40 -13.16 3.15 30.53
C ASP A 40 -12.98 3.03 29.02
N ASP A 41 -13.05 1.82 28.45
CA ASP A 41 -13.04 1.63 27.00
C ASP A 41 -14.25 2.28 26.33
N PHE A 42 -15.43 2.24 26.96
CA PHE A 42 -16.65 2.84 26.39
C PHE A 42 -16.59 4.37 26.30
N LYS A 43 -15.73 5.04 27.07
CA LYS A 43 -15.52 6.50 26.96
C LYS A 43 -14.79 6.90 25.67
N HIS A 44 -14.02 6.00 25.07
CA HIS A 44 -13.26 6.25 23.84
C HIS A 44 -14.17 6.24 22.60
N THR A 45 -13.72 6.89 21.54
CA THR A 45 -14.46 6.98 20.27
C THR A 45 -14.38 5.64 19.51
N PRO A 46 -15.46 5.16 18.88
CA PRO A 46 -15.40 3.96 18.05
C PRO A 46 -14.42 4.15 16.87
N PHE A 47 -13.75 3.07 16.48
CA PHE A 47 -12.84 3.08 15.35
C PHE A 47 -13.61 3.25 14.03
N GLY A 48 -13.32 4.32 13.28
CA GLY A 48 -14.01 4.70 12.04
C GLY A 48 -13.49 4.00 10.77
N GLY A 49 -12.47 3.15 10.89
CA GLY A 49 -11.80 2.53 9.74
C GLY A 49 -10.50 3.24 9.35
N LEU A 50 -9.80 2.69 8.35
CA LEU A 50 -8.51 3.19 7.85
C LEU A 50 -8.64 4.02 6.56
N PHE A 51 -9.86 4.19 6.03
CA PHE A 51 -10.07 4.79 4.71
C PHE A 51 -9.52 6.21 4.62
N GLU A 52 -9.84 7.06 5.59
CA GLU A 52 -9.37 8.46 5.63
C GLU A 52 -7.85 8.55 5.81
N GLU A 53 -7.27 7.68 6.64
CA GLU A 53 -5.81 7.63 6.85
C GLU A 53 -5.09 7.27 5.54
N TYR A 54 -5.61 6.30 4.78
CA TYR A 54 -5.05 5.96 3.47
C TYR A 54 -5.30 7.07 2.43
N LEU A 55 -6.45 7.73 2.47
CA LEU A 55 -6.78 8.83 1.56
C LEU A 55 -5.81 10.00 1.74
N GLU A 56 -5.53 10.37 2.98
CA GLU A 56 -4.56 11.42 3.32
C GLU A 56 -3.17 11.10 2.75
N MET A 57 -2.69 9.88 2.99
CA MET A 57 -1.40 9.42 2.48
C MET A 57 -1.36 9.35 0.95
N ALA A 58 -2.42 8.88 0.30
CA ALA A 58 -2.53 8.81 -1.15
C ALA A 58 -2.55 10.21 -1.80
N LEU A 59 -3.27 11.17 -1.20
CA LEU A 59 -3.27 12.56 -1.66
C LEU A 59 -1.90 13.20 -1.50
N GLN A 60 -1.21 12.97 -0.38
CA GLN A 60 0.16 13.44 -0.18
C GLN A 60 1.10 12.89 -1.25
N PHE A 61 1.06 11.58 -1.52
CA PHE A 61 1.83 10.95 -2.59
C PHE A 61 1.54 11.59 -3.97
N GLY A 62 0.27 11.81 -4.29
CA GLY A 62 -0.14 12.46 -5.53
C GLY A 62 0.42 13.88 -5.68
N PHE A 63 0.35 14.71 -4.63
CA PHE A 63 0.90 16.07 -4.68
C PHE A 63 2.41 16.10 -4.88
N ILE A 64 3.14 15.18 -4.25
CA ILE A 64 4.60 15.11 -4.37
C ILE A 64 4.97 14.68 -5.79
N THR A 65 4.34 13.61 -6.30
CA THR A 65 4.74 13.01 -7.57
C THR A 65 4.30 13.83 -8.77
N ILE A 66 3.07 14.34 -8.81
CA ILE A 66 2.52 15.08 -9.97
C ILE A 66 3.18 16.46 -10.15
N PHE A 67 3.59 17.11 -9.06
CA PHE A 67 4.07 18.50 -9.08
C PHE A 67 5.56 18.65 -8.72
N VAL A 68 6.33 17.56 -8.71
CA VAL A 68 7.75 17.59 -8.34
C VAL A 68 8.58 18.53 -9.23
N ALA A 69 8.26 18.60 -10.53
CA ALA A 69 8.97 19.47 -11.47
C ALA A 69 8.79 20.97 -11.16
N ALA A 70 7.68 21.34 -10.53
CA ALA A 70 7.40 22.73 -10.13
C ALA A 70 7.94 23.05 -8.73
N PHE A 71 7.93 22.08 -7.81
CA PHE A 71 8.39 22.29 -6.43
C PHE A 71 9.31 21.14 -5.94
N PRO A 72 10.63 21.25 -6.17
CA PRO A 72 11.59 20.19 -5.84
C PRO A 72 11.73 19.88 -4.34
N ILE A 73 11.38 20.82 -3.46
CA ILE A 73 11.50 20.68 -2.00
C ILE A 73 10.29 19.92 -1.41
N ALA A 74 9.26 19.61 -2.21
CA ALA A 74 8.07 18.89 -1.78
C ALA A 74 8.36 17.59 -0.99
N PRO A 75 9.26 16.69 -1.43
CA PRO A 75 9.53 15.43 -0.73
C PRO A 75 10.10 15.63 0.68
N PHE A 76 10.86 16.71 0.91
CA PHE A 76 11.42 17.01 2.23
C PHE A 76 10.30 17.36 3.24
N PHE A 77 9.35 18.20 2.83
CA PHE A 77 8.20 18.54 3.68
C PHE A 77 7.31 17.32 3.94
N ALA A 78 7.13 16.47 2.92
CA ALA A 78 6.39 15.22 3.07
C ALA A 78 7.04 14.26 4.07
N LEU A 79 8.38 14.19 4.09
CA LEU A 79 9.11 13.37 5.04
C LEU A 79 8.92 13.86 6.48
N LEU A 80 9.02 15.18 6.71
CA LEU A 80 8.74 15.77 8.02
C LEU A 80 7.29 15.54 8.44
N ASN A 81 6.35 15.63 7.48
CA ASN A 81 4.94 15.36 7.75
C ASN A 81 4.75 13.91 8.21
N ASN A 82 5.23 12.95 7.42
CA ASN A 82 5.13 11.52 7.73
C ASN A 82 5.78 11.15 9.07
N TRP A 83 6.87 11.83 9.44
CA TRP A 83 7.53 11.60 10.72
C TRP A 83 6.62 11.94 11.91
N ILE A 84 5.92 13.06 11.83
CA ILE A 84 4.97 13.50 12.84
C ILE A 84 3.72 12.61 12.79
N GLU A 85 3.21 12.35 11.59
CA GLU A 85 2.00 11.57 11.33
C GLU A 85 2.03 10.20 12.01
N ILE A 86 3.12 9.44 11.82
CA ILE A 86 3.28 8.10 12.41
C ILE A 86 3.11 8.14 13.94
N ARG A 87 3.53 9.23 14.59
CA ARG A 87 3.40 9.38 16.05
C ARG A 87 1.99 9.79 16.45
N LEU A 88 1.35 10.64 15.66
CA LEU A 88 -0.02 11.09 15.90
C LEU A 88 -1.01 9.94 15.71
N ASP A 89 -0.91 9.21 14.61
CA ASP A 89 -1.70 8.00 14.32
C ASP A 89 -1.56 6.94 15.43
N ALA A 90 -0.32 6.68 15.86
CA ALA A 90 -0.09 5.73 16.95
C ALA A 90 -0.75 6.18 18.26
N SER A 91 -0.66 7.47 18.59
CA SER A 91 -1.30 8.03 19.79
C SER A 91 -2.83 8.00 19.69
N LYS A 92 -3.39 8.30 18.52
CA LYS A 92 -4.83 8.25 18.23
C LYS A 92 -5.37 6.83 18.40
N LEU A 93 -4.68 5.82 17.85
CA LEU A 93 -5.06 4.41 17.94
C LEU A 93 -4.99 3.86 19.37
N VAL A 94 -3.98 4.27 20.16
CA VAL A 94 -3.76 3.76 21.52
C VAL A 94 -4.57 4.51 22.58
N CYS A 95 -4.70 5.83 22.46
CA CYS A 95 -5.22 6.70 23.53
C CYS A 95 -6.61 7.29 23.24
N ALA A 96 -7.08 7.30 21.98
CA ALA A 96 -8.31 8.01 21.62
C ALA A 96 -9.42 7.08 21.08
N THR A 97 -9.05 6.01 20.40
CA THR A 97 -9.99 5.05 19.82
C THR A 97 -10.15 3.79 20.66
N ARG A 98 -11.35 3.21 20.61
CA ARG A 98 -11.58 1.84 21.11
C ARG A 98 -10.79 0.84 20.28
N ARG A 99 -10.36 -0.25 20.91
CA ARG A 99 -9.63 -1.34 20.24
C ARG A 99 -10.41 -1.86 19.01
N PRO A 100 -9.84 -1.77 17.80
CA PRO A 100 -10.48 -2.30 16.61
C PRO A 100 -10.46 -3.83 16.57
N ILE A 101 -11.38 -4.42 15.82
CA ILE A 101 -11.38 -5.85 15.51
C ILE A 101 -10.27 -6.13 14.50
N ALA A 102 -9.41 -7.09 14.79
CA ALA A 102 -8.30 -7.44 13.92
C ALA A 102 -8.79 -8.21 12.69
N PHE A 103 -8.62 -7.62 11.51
CA PHE A 103 -8.81 -8.29 10.21
C PHE A 103 -7.44 -8.64 9.63
N ARG A 104 -7.29 -9.85 9.08
CA ARG A 104 -6.08 -10.24 8.35
C ARG A 104 -6.19 -9.77 6.91
N SER A 105 -5.21 -9.01 6.44
CA SER A 105 -5.03 -8.66 5.03
C SER A 105 -3.64 -9.04 4.57
N SER A 106 -3.51 -9.51 3.33
CA SER A 106 -2.21 -9.80 2.69
C SER A 106 -1.59 -8.56 2.03
N THR A 107 -2.40 -7.56 1.69
CA THR A 107 -1.96 -6.33 0.98
C THR A 107 -2.74 -5.10 1.46
N ILE A 108 -2.36 -3.92 0.97
CA ILE A 108 -3.09 -2.66 1.19
C ILE A 108 -4.40 -2.58 0.37
N GLY A 109 -4.67 -3.56 -0.50
CA GLY A 109 -5.89 -3.62 -1.32
C GLY A 109 -5.90 -2.65 -2.49
N ILE A 110 -7.06 -2.02 -2.75
CA ILE A 110 -7.29 -1.14 -3.90
C ILE A 110 -6.33 0.06 -3.96
N TRP A 111 -5.82 0.50 -2.80
CA TRP A 111 -4.88 1.61 -2.69
C TRP A 111 -3.60 1.38 -3.50
N PHE A 112 -3.15 0.14 -3.67
CA PHE A 112 -2.00 -0.17 -4.52
C PHE A 112 -2.26 0.26 -5.98
N ASN A 113 -3.42 -0.11 -6.52
CA ASN A 113 -3.81 0.25 -7.88
C ASN A 113 -4.01 1.77 -8.03
N ILE A 114 -4.52 2.44 -7.00
CA ILE A 114 -4.67 3.90 -6.98
C ILE A 114 -3.30 4.58 -7.03
N LEU A 115 -2.36 4.16 -6.18
CA LEU A 115 -1.01 4.70 -6.14
C LEU A 115 -0.27 4.45 -7.45
N GLN A 116 -0.42 3.27 -8.05
CA GLN A 116 0.14 2.94 -9.36
C GLN A 116 -0.44 3.82 -10.47
N SER A 117 -1.77 4.05 -10.45
CA SER A 117 -2.42 4.94 -11.42
C SER A 117 -1.96 6.39 -11.26
N LEU A 118 -1.80 6.86 -10.02
CA LEU A 118 -1.24 8.18 -9.72
C LEU A 118 0.21 8.31 -10.20
N ALA A 119 1.02 7.26 -10.07
CA ALA A 119 2.39 7.26 -10.55
C ALA A 119 2.46 7.40 -12.09
N TYR A 120 1.61 6.69 -12.84
CA TYR A 120 1.54 6.85 -14.30
C TYR A 120 1.04 8.24 -14.70
N LEU A 121 0.01 8.76 -14.01
CA LEU A 121 -0.48 10.11 -14.25
C LEU A 121 0.60 11.17 -13.96
N ALA A 122 1.42 10.96 -12.94
CA ALA A 122 2.51 11.87 -12.58
C ALA A 122 3.56 11.97 -13.69
N ILE A 123 3.89 10.88 -14.40
CA ILE A 123 4.83 10.90 -15.53
C ILE A 123 4.31 11.86 -16.61
N VAL A 124 3.05 11.68 -17.01
CA VAL A 124 2.39 12.50 -18.04
C VAL A 124 2.30 13.95 -17.58
N ALA A 125 1.81 14.20 -16.37
CA ALA A 125 1.63 15.55 -15.84
C ALA A 125 2.96 16.33 -15.75
N ASN A 126 4.03 15.69 -15.29
CA ASN A 126 5.36 16.33 -15.24
C ASN A 126 5.90 16.63 -16.64
N ALA A 127 5.67 15.75 -17.62
CA ALA A 127 6.05 16.02 -19.02
C ALA A 127 5.38 17.29 -19.54
N PHE A 128 4.07 17.44 -19.33
CA PHE A 128 3.32 18.63 -19.71
C PHE A 128 3.75 19.88 -18.93
N LEU A 129 3.98 19.76 -17.62
CA LEU A 129 4.49 20.86 -16.79
C LEU A 129 5.82 21.39 -17.32
N ILE A 130 6.77 20.50 -17.63
CA ILE A 130 8.07 20.90 -18.16
C ILE A 130 7.91 21.48 -19.57
N ALA A 131 7.08 20.90 -20.44
CA ALA A 131 6.95 21.35 -21.82
C ALA A 131 6.25 22.73 -21.94
N PHE A 132 5.16 22.93 -21.21
CA PHE A 132 4.28 24.09 -21.38
C PHE A 132 4.51 25.20 -20.36
N THR A 133 4.86 24.86 -19.12
CA THR A 133 5.02 25.85 -18.04
C THR A 133 6.45 26.36 -17.94
N SER A 134 7.44 25.54 -18.28
CA SER A 134 8.85 25.95 -18.22
C SER A 134 9.29 26.79 -19.43
N GLU A 135 10.19 27.74 -19.18
CA GLU A 135 10.91 28.49 -20.22
C GLU A 135 12.06 27.69 -20.86
N PHE A 136 12.21 26.42 -20.51
CA PHE A 136 13.27 25.55 -21.02
C PHE A 136 13.24 25.38 -22.54
N LEU A 137 12.12 24.90 -23.10
CA LEU A 137 12.00 24.64 -24.54
C LEU A 137 12.04 25.90 -25.41
N PRO A 138 11.34 27.00 -25.06
CA PRO A 138 11.44 28.26 -25.81
C PRO A 138 12.87 28.81 -25.88
N LYS A 139 13.62 28.76 -24.78
CA LYS A 139 15.02 29.21 -24.73
C LYS A 139 15.92 28.36 -25.61
N ILE A 140 15.80 27.03 -25.55
CA ILE A 140 16.57 26.13 -26.42
C ILE A 140 16.28 26.41 -27.89
N LEU A 141 15.00 26.57 -28.25
CA LEU A 141 14.63 26.86 -29.62
C LEU A 141 15.21 28.19 -30.11
N TYR A 142 15.20 29.21 -29.26
CA TYR A 142 15.83 30.50 -29.56
C TYR A 142 17.35 30.39 -29.73
N GLN A 143 18.04 29.63 -28.87
CA GLN A 143 19.48 29.38 -28.99
C GLN A 143 19.85 28.77 -30.33
N TYR A 144 19.05 27.81 -30.78
CA TYR A 144 19.33 27.09 -32.01
C TYR A 144 18.93 27.88 -33.27
N THR A 145 17.90 28.73 -33.20
CA THR A 145 17.34 29.40 -34.39
C THR A 145 17.81 30.83 -34.58
N VAL A 146 18.11 31.55 -33.50
CA VAL A 146 18.43 32.98 -33.54
C VAL A 146 19.86 33.21 -33.06
N ASN A 147 20.11 33.02 -31.76
CA ASN A 147 21.39 33.33 -31.13
C ASN A 147 21.68 32.39 -29.96
N TRP A 148 22.83 31.72 -30.00
CA TRP A 148 23.27 30.78 -28.97
C TRP A 148 23.42 31.42 -27.57
N ASP A 149 23.82 32.69 -27.50
CA ASP A 149 24.11 33.41 -26.24
C ASP A 149 22.85 33.93 -25.51
N LEU A 150 21.65 33.69 -26.03
CA LEU A 150 20.37 34.16 -25.44
C LEU A 150 20.21 35.69 -25.34
N ILE A 151 21.16 36.46 -25.90
CA ILE A 151 21.13 37.92 -25.90
C ILE A 151 19.94 38.39 -26.74
N GLY A 152 19.04 39.16 -26.12
CA GLY A 152 17.82 39.66 -26.77
C GLY A 152 16.61 38.72 -26.71
N TYR A 153 16.69 37.59 -25.99
CA TYR A 153 15.57 36.66 -25.84
C TYR A 153 14.29 37.32 -25.32
N THR A 154 14.40 38.16 -24.30
CA THR A 154 13.23 38.85 -23.72
C THR A 154 12.55 39.75 -24.75
N ASN A 155 13.32 40.50 -25.55
CA ASN A 155 12.79 41.36 -26.59
C ASN A 155 12.13 40.55 -27.73
N PHE A 156 12.68 39.39 -28.05
CA PHE A 156 12.10 38.46 -29.05
C PHE A 156 10.79 37.80 -28.58
N THR A 157 10.65 37.56 -27.28
CA THR A 157 9.48 36.86 -26.70
C THR A 157 8.27 37.79 -26.52
N LEU A 158 8.45 39.09 -26.75
CA LEU A 158 7.44 40.12 -26.58
C LEU A 158 6.78 40.44 -27.93
N ALA A 159 5.46 40.36 -27.98
CA ALA A 159 4.65 40.84 -29.11
C ALA A 159 4.09 42.22 -28.80
N VAL A 160 4.03 43.08 -29.83
CA VAL A 160 3.44 44.43 -29.74
C VAL A 160 1.92 44.32 -29.80
N ALA A 161 1.22 45.05 -28.93
CA ALA A 161 -0.24 45.12 -28.95
C ALA A 161 -0.76 45.79 -30.24
N PRO A 162 -1.92 45.35 -30.76
CA PRO A 162 -2.49 45.92 -31.98
C PRO A 162 -2.76 47.42 -31.84
N VAL A 163 -2.66 48.13 -32.96
CA VAL A 163 -2.91 49.57 -33.02
C VAL A 163 -4.37 49.83 -32.59
N ASN A 164 -4.56 50.80 -31.69
CA ASN A 164 -5.84 51.24 -31.08
C ASN A 164 -6.29 50.57 -29.77
N THR A 165 -5.55 49.61 -29.19
CA THR A 165 -5.93 49.08 -27.86
C THR A 165 -5.46 49.92 -26.67
N THR A 166 -4.41 50.75 -26.81
CA THR A 166 -3.84 51.52 -25.69
C THR A 166 -3.25 52.85 -26.18
N SER A 167 -3.25 53.89 -25.33
CA SER A 167 -2.67 55.21 -25.65
C SER A 167 -1.15 55.22 -25.81
N ARG A 168 -0.47 54.15 -25.39
CA ARG A 168 0.98 53.93 -25.54
C ARG A 168 1.19 52.51 -26.06
N GLU A 169 2.29 52.29 -26.79
CA GLU A 169 2.71 50.96 -27.21
C GLU A 169 2.95 50.09 -25.97
N CYS A 170 2.25 48.96 -25.90
CA CYS A 170 2.41 47.97 -24.84
C CYS A 170 2.80 46.62 -25.45
N MET A 171 3.59 45.86 -24.70
CA MET A 171 4.09 44.56 -25.12
C MET A 171 3.54 43.48 -24.20
N TYR A 172 3.20 42.33 -24.77
CA TYR A 172 2.72 41.16 -24.02
C TYR A 172 3.49 39.92 -24.45
N ARG A 173 3.50 38.91 -23.60
CA ARG A 173 4.26 37.68 -23.83
C ARG A 173 3.49 36.75 -24.77
N ASP A 174 3.79 36.82 -26.05
CA ASP A 174 3.24 35.93 -27.07
C ASP A 174 4.14 35.94 -28.33
N PHE A 175 3.99 34.93 -29.17
CA PHE A 175 4.76 34.78 -30.41
C PHE A 175 3.92 35.16 -31.63
N ARG A 176 3.42 36.41 -31.64
CA ARG A 176 2.57 36.96 -32.71
C ARG A 176 3.26 38.08 -33.47
N ASN A 177 2.94 38.17 -34.76
CA ASN A 177 3.30 39.32 -35.57
C ASN A 177 2.44 40.54 -35.18
N PRO A 178 2.86 41.77 -35.54
CA PRO A 178 2.07 42.99 -35.35
C PRO A 178 0.66 42.91 -35.98
N ASP A 179 0.49 42.12 -37.04
CA ASP A 179 -0.80 41.89 -37.72
C ASP A 179 -1.73 40.93 -36.94
N GLY A 180 -1.30 40.42 -35.78
CA GLY A 180 -2.06 39.49 -34.95
C GLY A 180 -1.95 38.01 -35.35
N THR A 181 -1.25 37.70 -36.43
CA THR A 181 -1.01 36.33 -36.91
C THR A 181 0.06 35.61 -36.07
N LEU A 182 -0.09 34.29 -35.91
CA LEU A 182 0.89 33.46 -35.19
C LEU A 182 2.17 33.32 -36.02
N THR A 183 3.33 33.52 -35.39
CA THR A 183 4.64 33.37 -36.05
C THR A 183 4.96 31.92 -36.38
N VAL A 184 5.87 31.69 -37.33
CA VAL A 184 6.43 30.35 -37.60
C VAL A 184 7.14 29.79 -36.36
N PHE A 185 7.73 30.67 -35.53
CA PHE A 185 8.36 30.29 -34.27
C PHE A 185 7.36 29.65 -33.31
N PHE A 186 6.14 30.18 -33.21
CA PHE A 186 5.07 29.58 -32.39
C PHE A 186 4.79 28.12 -32.79
N TRP A 187 4.61 27.85 -34.08
CA TRP A 187 4.32 26.51 -34.57
C TRP A 187 5.49 25.54 -34.38
N LYS A 188 6.73 26.01 -34.58
CA LYS A 188 7.95 25.23 -34.26
C LYS A 188 8.03 24.91 -32.78
N LEU A 189 7.72 25.88 -31.91
CA LEU A 189 7.71 25.67 -30.46
C LEU A 189 6.62 24.69 -30.04
N LEU A 190 5.43 24.79 -30.61
CA LEU A 190 4.33 23.86 -30.33
C LEU A 190 4.70 22.43 -30.75
N ALA A 191 5.25 22.26 -31.95
CA ALA A 191 5.73 20.95 -32.42
C ALA A 191 6.83 20.39 -31.50
N LEU A 192 7.81 21.23 -31.11
CA LEU A 192 8.88 20.85 -30.20
C LEU A 192 8.34 20.41 -28.83
N ARG A 193 7.35 21.12 -28.27
CA ARG A 193 6.69 20.76 -27.02
C ARG A 193 6.02 19.39 -27.09
N LEU A 194 5.27 19.12 -28.15
CA LEU A 194 4.59 17.83 -28.33
C LEU A 194 5.59 16.68 -28.50
N VAL A 195 6.64 16.88 -29.29
CA VAL A 195 7.72 15.89 -29.46
C VAL A 195 8.43 15.62 -28.14
N PHE A 196 8.73 16.68 -27.37
CA PHE A 196 9.35 16.53 -26.06
C PHE A 196 8.48 15.72 -25.10
N VAL A 197 7.17 15.97 -25.03
CA VAL A 197 6.25 15.21 -24.18
C VAL A 197 6.29 13.72 -24.53
N ILE A 198 6.18 13.38 -25.82
CA ILE A 198 6.20 11.99 -26.29
C ILE A 198 7.53 11.31 -25.94
N LEU A 199 8.66 11.97 -26.21
CA LEU A 199 9.98 11.40 -25.92
C LEU A 199 10.21 11.22 -24.42
N PHE A 200 9.89 12.24 -23.62
CA PHE A 200 10.03 12.19 -22.17
C PHE A 200 9.20 11.05 -21.57
N GLU A 201 7.94 10.94 -22.00
CA GLU A 201 7.03 9.87 -21.57
C GLU A 201 7.62 8.48 -21.86
N HIS A 202 7.99 8.21 -23.12
CA HIS A 202 8.52 6.90 -23.52
C HIS A 202 9.83 6.55 -22.81
N ILE A 203 10.74 7.52 -22.64
CA ILE A 203 12.00 7.31 -21.91
C ILE A 203 11.73 6.92 -20.46
N VAL A 204 10.89 7.67 -19.76
CA VAL A 204 10.58 7.39 -18.34
C VAL A 204 9.86 6.05 -18.21
N PHE A 205 8.91 5.72 -19.09
CA PHE A 205 8.25 4.42 -19.08
C PHE A 205 9.24 3.26 -19.28
N VAL A 206 10.19 3.39 -20.21
CA VAL A 206 11.24 2.37 -20.41
C VAL A 206 12.09 2.22 -19.14
N LEU A 207 12.50 3.32 -18.51
CA LEU A 207 13.27 3.28 -17.27
C LEU A 207 12.50 2.62 -16.12
N CYS A 208 11.21 2.91 -15.98
CA CYS A 208 10.36 2.24 -14.99
C CYS A 208 10.31 0.72 -15.25
N ARG A 209 10.11 0.31 -16.50
CA ARG A 209 10.08 -1.12 -16.87
C ARG A 209 11.42 -1.82 -16.67
N LEU A 210 12.53 -1.13 -16.89
CA LEU A 210 13.85 -1.65 -16.57
C LEU A 210 14.02 -1.83 -15.05
N THR A 211 13.53 -0.87 -14.27
CA THR A 211 13.58 -0.96 -12.80
C THR A 211 12.75 -2.14 -12.28
N ASP A 212 11.54 -2.30 -12.82
CA ASP A 212 10.66 -3.43 -12.49
C ASP A 212 11.28 -4.78 -12.92
N ALA A 213 12.07 -4.80 -14.00
CA ALA A 213 12.75 -6.02 -14.45
C ALA A 213 14.01 -6.37 -13.62
N ILE A 214 14.64 -5.38 -12.98
CA ILE A 214 15.84 -5.56 -12.16
C ILE A 214 15.47 -5.99 -10.73
N ILE A 215 14.33 -5.53 -10.22
CA ILE A 215 13.92 -5.77 -8.84
C ILE A 215 12.95 -6.94 -8.80
N ASP A 216 13.39 -8.07 -8.24
CA ASP A 216 12.50 -9.20 -7.99
C ASP A 216 11.41 -8.84 -6.96
N ASP A 217 10.15 -9.13 -7.28
CA ASP A 217 8.99 -8.85 -6.42
C ASP A 217 9.06 -9.53 -5.04
N VAL A 218 9.77 -10.66 -4.94
CA VAL A 218 9.89 -11.44 -3.71
C VAL A 218 11.36 -11.55 -3.31
N PRO A 219 11.75 -11.04 -2.13
CA PRO A 219 13.13 -11.13 -1.68
C PRO A 219 13.54 -12.58 -1.42
N GLU A 220 14.80 -12.91 -1.72
CA GLU A 220 15.34 -14.28 -1.62
C GLU A 220 15.19 -14.88 -0.22
N SER A 221 15.39 -14.07 0.82
CA SER A 221 15.23 -14.52 2.22
C SER A 221 13.82 -15.05 2.51
N LEU A 222 12.79 -14.44 1.91
CA LEU A 222 11.41 -14.87 2.05
C LEU A 222 11.11 -16.09 1.19
N SER A 223 11.65 -16.16 -0.04
CA SER A 223 11.45 -17.32 -0.92
C SER A 223 12.03 -18.60 -0.31
N ILE A 224 13.21 -18.51 0.31
CA ILE A 224 13.85 -19.60 1.07
C ILE A 224 12.97 -20.02 2.25
N LYS A 225 12.44 -19.06 3.02
CA LYS A 225 11.57 -19.36 4.18
C LYS A 225 10.27 -20.03 3.75
N ILE A 226 9.61 -19.53 2.70
CA ILE A 226 8.40 -20.15 2.13
C ILE A 226 8.71 -21.57 1.63
N ARG A 227 9.84 -21.78 0.97
CA ARG A 227 10.26 -23.12 0.50
C ARG A 227 10.52 -24.08 1.66
N ARG A 228 11.13 -23.60 2.75
CA ARG A 228 11.37 -24.36 3.97
C ARG A 228 10.07 -24.78 4.66
N GLU A 229 9.15 -23.84 4.86
CA GLU A 229 7.84 -24.13 5.46
C GLU A 229 7.04 -25.13 4.60
N LYS A 230 7.03 -24.96 3.28
CA LYS A 230 6.40 -25.91 2.34
C LYS A 230 7.03 -27.31 2.43
N TYR A 231 8.35 -27.39 2.54
CA TYR A 231 9.05 -28.67 2.69
C TYR A 231 8.70 -29.36 4.02
N LEU A 232 8.72 -28.63 5.14
CA LEU A 232 8.36 -29.15 6.46
C LEU A 232 6.90 -29.62 6.51
N ALA A 233 5.98 -28.85 5.95
CA ALA A 233 4.56 -29.23 5.85
C ALA A 233 4.38 -30.52 5.04
N LYS A 234 5.08 -30.67 3.91
CA LYS A 234 5.02 -31.89 3.08
C LYS A 234 5.56 -33.11 3.81
N ARG A 235 6.66 -32.94 4.56
CA ARG A 235 7.24 -34.02 5.39
C ARG A 235 6.29 -34.44 6.52
N ALA A 236 5.69 -33.48 7.22
CA ALA A 236 4.73 -33.76 8.28
C ALA A 236 3.50 -34.54 7.78
N LEU A 237 2.98 -34.20 6.60
CA LEU A 237 1.88 -34.94 5.96
C LEU A 237 2.30 -36.37 5.58
N GLN A 238 3.50 -36.57 5.03
CA GLN A 238 4.01 -37.90 4.71
C GLN A 238 4.19 -38.76 5.96
N ASP A 239 4.80 -38.21 7.01
CA ASP A 239 4.99 -38.91 8.28
C ASP A 239 3.63 -39.26 8.93
N SER A 240 2.65 -38.34 8.89
CA SER A 240 1.28 -38.62 9.33
C SER A 240 0.60 -39.73 8.51
N SER A 241 0.75 -39.72 7.18
CA SER A 241 0.17 -40.77 6.32
C SER A 241 0.78 -42.14 6.56
N LYS A 242 2.11 -42.22 6.76
CA LYS A 242 2.80 -43.45 7.12
C LYS A 242 2.38 -43.96 8.50
N LEU A 243 2.26 -43.07 9.48
CA LEU A 243 1.75 -43.44 10.80
C LEU A 243 0.34 -44.02 10.71
N ASN A 244 -0.56 -43.40 9.95
CA ASN A 244 -1.92 -43.93 9.76
C ASN A 244 -1.93 -45.32 9.14
N GLN A 245 -1.11 -45.57 8.10
CA GLN A 245 -0.97 -46.91 7.51
C GLN A 245 -0.44 -47.95 8.51
N ILE A 246 0.55 -47.57 9.32
CA ILE A 246 1.10 -48.45 10.37
C ILE A 246 0.02 -48.75 11.44
N PHE A 247 -0.82 -47.77 11.79
CA PHE A 247 -1.93 -48.02 12.72
C PHE A 247 -2.95 -48.99 12.14
N GLU A 248 -3.32 -48.84 10.86
CA GLU A 248 -4.23 -49.76 10.17
C GLU A 248 -3.67 -51.20 10.11
N GLU A 249 -2.41 -51.38 9.72
CA GLU A 249 -1.75 -52.70 9.73
C GLU A 249 -1.71 -53.32 11.13
N ASN A 250 -1.39 -52.54 12.16
CA ASN A 250 -1.36 -53.03 13.53
C ASN A 250 -2.75 -53.45 14.06
N ASP A 251 -3.80 -52.73 13.68
CA ASP A 251 -5.17 -53.09 14.06
C ASP A 251 -5.64 -54.37 13.34
N GLU A 252 -5.32 -54.52 12.05
CA GLU A 252 -5.56 -55.77 11.31
C GLU A 252 -4.79 -56.96 11.91
N GLU A 253 -3.53 -56.76 12.31
CA GLU A 253 -2.72 -57.80 12.95
C GLU A 253 -3.29 -58.18 14.34
N ARG A 254 -3.77 -57.19 15.10
CA ARG A 254 -4.46 -57.41 16.39
C ARG A 254 -5.74 -58.20 16.23
N GLU A 255 -6.55 -57.85 15.23
CA GLU A 255 -7.81 -58.54 14.94
C GLU A 255 -7.54 -59.99 14.49
N SER A 256 -6.49 -60.20 13.70
CA SER A 256 -6.02 -61.51 13.26
C SER A 256 -5.53 -62.37 14.43
N ARG A 257 -4.73 -61.83 15.36
CA ARG A 257 -4.34 -62.53 16.60
C ARG A 257 -5.53 -62.85 17.49
N SER A 258 -6.50 -61.93 17.59
CA SER A 258 -7.74 -62.16 18.35
C SER A 258 -8.55 -63.32 17.76
N LYS A 259 -8.70 -63.38 16.43
CA LYS A 259 -9.36 -64.50 15.73
C LYS A 259 -8.59 -65.81 15.93
N PHE A 260 -7.26 -65.80 15.80
CA PHE A 260 -6.42 -66.98 16.01
C PHE A 260 -6.47 -67.51 17.44
N THR A 261 -6.41 -66.63 18.44
CA THR A 261 -6.55 -67.02 19.87
C THR A 261 -7.94 -67.53 20.19
N LYS A 262 -9.01 -66.96 19.60
CA LYS A 262 -10.37 -67.53 19.68
C LYS A 262 -10.41 -68.94 19.08
N TYR A 263 -9.82 -69.13 17.90
CA TYR A 263 -9.78 -70.41 17.20
C TYR A 263 -9.07 -71.50 18.03
N PHE A 264 -7.92 -71.17 18.64
CA PHE A 264 -7.19 -72.08 19.54
C PHE A 264 -7.92 -72.33 20.87
N ARG A 265 -8.73 -71.36 21.34
CA ARG A 265 -9.55 -71.53 22.54
C ARG A 265 -10.76 -72.43 22.29
N THR A 266 -11.32 -72.45 21.09
CA THR A 266 -12.43 -73.33 20.68
C THR A 266 -11.98 -74.72 20.21
N SER A 267 -10.72 -74.88 19.80
CA SER A 267 -10.16 -76.15 19.32
C SER A 267 -9.35 -76.94 20.35
N ARG A 268 -9.26 -76.47 21.61
CA ARG A 268 -8.83 -77.36 22.71
C ARG A 268 -9.85 -78.50 22.84
N PRO A 269 -9.44 -79.77 22.68
CA PRO A 269 -10.35 -80.88 22.92
C PRO A 269 -10.74 -80.87 24.40
N LYS A 270 -12.04 -80.96 24.69
CA LYS A 270 -12.49 -81.43 26.00
C LYS A 270 -11.93 -82.84 26.14
N THR A 271 -10.83 -83.01 26.87
CA THR A 271 -10.50 -84.32 27.45
C THR A 271 -11.71 -84.71 28.30
N GLY A 272 -12.44 -85.69 27.79
CA GLY A 272 -13.69 -86.16 28.37
C GLY A 272 -13.46 -86.61 29.80
N ALA A 273 -14.35 -86.18 30.68
CA ALA A 273 -14.64 -86.90 31.89
C ALA A 273 -15.20 -88.28 31.46
N ALA A 274 -14.39 -89.33 31.65
CA ALA A 274 -14.88 -90.69 31.74
C ALA A 274 -15.20 -90.95 33.22
N THR A 275 -16.47 -91.27 33.46
CA THR A 275 -17.04 -91.76 34.72
C THR A 275 -16.42 -93.09 35.15
N SER A 276 -16.12 -93.25 36.45
CA SER A 276 -16.36 -94.51 37.18
C SER A 276 -16.11 -94.37 38.70
N ASN A 277 -17.20 -94.49 39.45
CA ASN A 277 -17.40 -95.20 40.72
C ASN A 277 -16.33 -95.20 41.84
N ASP A 278 -16.81 -94.67 42.98
CA ASP A 278 -16.97 -95.36 44.27
C ASP A 278 -15.75 -95.50 45.20
N ILE A 279 -16.08 -95.62 46.50
CA ILE A 279 -15.27 -96.01 47.67
C ILE A 279 -14.86 -94.85 48.63
N ARG A 280 -15.78 -94.56 49.56
CA ARG A 280 -15.67 -94.81 51.02
C ARG A 280 -14.48 -94.19 51.84
N ARG A 281 -14.88 -93.59 52.98
CA ARG A 281 -14.26 -93.56 54.33
C ARG A 281 -13.25 -92.46 54.72
N THR A 282 -13.56 -91.83 55.88
CA THR A 282 -12.68 -91.33 56.97
C THR A 282 -11.73 -90.16 56.63
N HIS A 283 -11.60 -89.08 57.39
CA HIS A 283 -11.80 -88.77 58.82
C HIS A 283 -12.23 -87.31 58.98
#